data_AF-L8WQL4-F1
#
_entry.id   AF-L8WQL4-F1
#
_cell.length_a   1.000
_cell.length_b   1.000
_cell.length_c   1.000
_cell.angle_alpha   90.00
_cell.angle_beta   90.00
_cell.angle_gamma   90.00
#
_symmetry.space_group_name_H-M   'P 1'
#
loop_
_entity.id
_entity.type
_entity.pdbx_description
1 polymer ?
#
loop_
_entity_poly.entity_id
_entity_poly.type
_entity_poly.pdbx_seq_one_letter_code
_entity_poly.pdbx_strand_id
1 'polypeptide(L)'
;MDSTHEDNDTSPHSMRIASHGKISLLVDFALKFLKENPTRPLVLHTLPHKPDRETSGLLDPSAKKRKIEPSTTNVARLISVVEIIKREFKDDLLHQYNEIGCLHAPSSRAEGSGTRIPNQPGVERQAAFLPIQRTPYMKITLSRAALPESQALNATYQPPVAKKMSRGARKRSRRRTKNATVETNPDNAAEEDAENGADDDAMDVVPT
;
A
#
# COMPACT_ATOMS: atom_id res chain seq x y z
N MET A 1 11.72 10.89 41.84
CA MET A 1 11.08 11.74 40.81
C MET A 1 11.37 11.06 39.50
N ASP A 2 10.36 10.34 39.00
CA ASP A 2 10.49 9.46 37.84
C ASP A 2 10.16 10.30 36.60
N SER A 3 11.19 10.66 35.85
CA SER A 3 11.06 11.46 34.64
C SER A 3 10.67 10.53 33.48
N THR A 4 9.42 10.09 33.44
CA THR A 4 8.85 9.43 32.25
C THR A 4 8.78 10.46 31.13
N HIS A 5 9.80 10.44 30.27
CA HIS A 5 9.82 11.08 28.96
C HIS A 5 8.75 10.37 28.10
N GLU A 6 7.48 10.71 28.32
CA GLU A 6 6.39 10.44 27.39
C GLU A 6 6.56 11.38 26.19
N ASP A 7 7.63 11.14 25.42
CA ASP A 7 7.71 11.70 24.08
C ASP A 7 6.51 11.15 23.34
N ASN A 8 5.55 12.03 23.08
CA ASN A 8 4.38 11.80 22.25
C ASN A 8 4.85 11.49 20.84
N ASP A 9 5.36 10.28 20.64
CA ASP A 9 5.97 9.80 19.41
C ASP A 9 4.86 9.35 18.44
N THR A 10 3.79 10.16 18.36
CA THR A 10 2.67 10.04 17.41
C THR A 10 3.12 10.35 15.98
N SER A 11 4.38 10.75 15.81
CA SER A 11 4.98 11.01 14.50
C SER A 11 4.96 9.75 13.62
N PRO A 12 4.37 9.79 12.41
CA PRO A 12 4.30 8.63 11.53
C PRO A 12 5.68 8.03 11.21
N HIS A 13 5.84 6.71 11.33
CA HIS A 13 7.08 6.06 10.91
C HIS A 13 7.09 5.89 9.39
N SER A 14 8.11 6.42 8.71
CA SER A 14 8.18 6.40 7.24
C SER A 14 9.18 5.37 6.73
N MET A 15 8.71 4.49 5.84
CA MET A 15 9.48 3.44 5.20
C MET A 15 9.41 3.56 3.68
N ARG A 16 10.58 3.60 3.03
CA ARG A 16 10.68 3.69 1.56
C ARG A 16 10.63 2.31 0.92
N ILE A 17 9.85 2.19 -0.17
CA ILE A 17 9.86 1.01 -1.05
C ILE A 17 10.80 1.25 -2.23
N ALA A 18 11.94 0.53 -2.21
CA ALA A 18 12.95 0.58 -3.27
C ALA A 18 12.97 -0.72 -4.09
N SER A 19 13.55 -0.66 -5.29
CA SER A 19 13.55 -1.76 -6.26
C SER A 19 14.28 -3.02 -5.77
N HIS A 20 15.34 -2.85 -4.97
CA HIS A 20 16.24 -3.93 -4.54
C HIS A 20 15.98 -4.46 -3.12
N GLY A 21 14.90 -4.02 -2.44
CA GLY A 21 14.56 -4.57 -1.12
C GLY A 21 14.15 -6.05 -1.21
N LYS A 22 14.18 -6.79 -0.10
CA LYS A 22 13.48 -8.09 0.01
C LYS A 22 12.08 -7.83 0.56
N ILE A 23 11.04 -8.36 -0.11
CA ILE A 23 9.64 -8.13 0.30
C ILE A 23 9.40 -8.67 1.71
N SER A 24 9.91 -9.86 2.03
CA SER A 24 9.76 -10.50 3.35
C SER A 24 10.24 -9.58 4.47
N LEU A 25 11.46 -9.04 4.37
CA LEU A 25 12.00 -8.15 5.39
C LEU A 25 11.17 -6.89 5.61
N LEU A 26 10.61 -6.30 4.54
CA LEU A 26 9.74 -5.13 4.63
C LEU A 26 8.41 -5.46 5.33
N VAL A 27 7.85 -6.64 5.02
CA VAL A 27 6.61 -7.13 5.63
C VAL A 27 6.84 -7.48 7.10
N ASP A 28 7.89 -8.22 7.42
CA ASP A 28 8.25 -8.61 8.80
C ASP A 28 8.43 -7.37 9.68
N PHE A 29 9.17 -6.38 9.18
CA PHE A 29 9.35 -5.10 9.85
C PHE A 29 8.00 -4.40 10.08
N ALA A 30 7.18 -4.27 9.04
CA ALA A 30 5.89 -3.58 9.13
C ALA A 30 4.92 -4.26 10.11
N LEU A 31 4.85 -5.60 10.09
CA LEU A 31 4.02 -6.38 11.01
C LEU A 31 4.50 -6.20 12.45
N LYS A 32 5.81 -6.26 12.69
CA LYS A 32 6.39 -6.02 14.02
C LYS A 32 6.07 -4.60 14.50
N PHE A 33 6.30 -3.60 13.65
CA PHE A 33 6.05 -2.20 13.96
C PHE A 33 4.58 -1.93 14.35
N LEU A 34 3.62 -2.43 13.57
CA LEU A 34 2.18 -2.24 13.82
C LEU A 34 1.69 -2.95 15.09
N LYS A 35 2.35 -4.03 15.50
CA LYS A 35 2.07 -4.75 16.76
C LYS A 35 2.59 -3.99 17.96
N GLU A 36 3.84 -3.53 17.89
CA GLU A 36 4.53 -2.84 18.97
C GLU A 36 4.01 -1.41 19.18
N ASN A 37 3.52 -0.76 18.11
CA ASN A 37 3.13 0.66 18.14
C ASN A 37 1.68 0.84 17.64
N PRO A 38 0.65 0.53 18.45
CA PRO A 38 -0.74 0.56 18.01
C PRO A 38 -1.26 1.95 17.64
N THR A 39 -0.72 2.99 18.30
CA THR A 39 -1.12 4.40 18.12
C THR A 39 -0.37 5.08 16.99
N ARG A 40 0.72 4.50 16.51
CA ARG A 40 1.64 5.13 15.55
C ARG A 40 1.37 4.64 14.13
N PRO A 41 1.03 5.52 13.19
CA PRO A 41 0.82 5.13 11.80
C PRO A 41 2.13 4.75 11.09
N LEU A 42 2.06 3.75 10.21
CA LEU A 42 3.14 3.35 9.33
C LEU A 42 2.92 3.90 7.93
N VAL A 43 3.87 4.69 7.42
CA VAL A 43 3.85 5.31 6.11
C VAL A 43 4.78 4.54 5.18
N LEU A 44 4.24 3.95 4.12
CA LEU A 44 5.01 3.30 3.06
C LEU A 44 4.98 4.19 1.81
N HIS A 45 6.13 4.54 1.24
CA HIS A 45 6.18 5.49 0.11
C HIS A 45 7.19 5.12 -0.98
N THR A 46 6.98 5.66 -2.18
CA THR A 46 7.90 5.50 -3.31
C THR A 46 8.79 6.71 -3.57
N LEU A 47 8.75 7.75 -2.73
CA LEU A 47 9.55 8.96 -2.91
C LEU A 47 11.03 8.66 -3.26
N PRO A 48 11.63 9.43 -4.18
CA PRO A 48 13.03 9.29 -4.56
C PRO A 48 13.92 9.55 -3.35
N HIS A 49 15.08 8.89 -3.34
CA HIS A 49 16.08 9.16 -2.31
C HIS A 49 16.57 10.59 -2.52
N LYS A 50 16.52 11.41 -1.47
CA LYS A 50 17.24 12.67 -1.48
C LYS A 50 18.72 12.27 -1.46
N PRO A 51 19.52 12.55 -2.51
CA PRO A 51 20.95 12.34 -2.39
C PRO A 51 21.41 13.24 -1.25
N ASP A 52 21.97 12.67 -0.20
CA ASP A 52 22.66 13.49 0.79
C ASP A 52 23.73 14.27 0.04
N ARG A 53 23.75 15.58 0.28
CA ARG A 53 24.54 16.57 -0.49
C ARG A 53 26.04 16.26 -0.54
N GLU A 54 26.52 15.27 0.19
CA GLU A 54 27.93 15.00 0.40
C GLU A 54 28.54 14.03 -0.63
N THR A 55 27.75 13.30 -1.42
CA THR A 55 28.29 12.34 -2.42
C THR A 55 27.97 12.74 -3.86
N SER A 56 28.22 14.01 -4.22
CA SER A 56 28.22 14.45 -5.62
C SER A 56 29.51 14.03 -6.34
N GLY A 57 29.70 12.72 -6.48
CA GLY A 57 30.74 12.16 -7.34
C GLY A 57 30.24 12.08 -8.78
N LEU A 58 30.74 12.98 -9.63
CA LEU A 58 30.87 12.90 -11.10
C LEU A 58 30.17 11.70 -11.77
N LEU A 59 28.87 11.78 -12.02
CA LEU A 59 28.19 10.83 -12.91
C LEU A 59 28.17 11.38 -14.34
N ASP A 60 28.92 10.68 -15.19
CA ASP A 60 29.14 10.87 -16.62
C ASP A 60 27.81 10.96 -17.41
N PRO A 61 27.57 12.03 -18.21
CA PRO A 61 26.28 12.29 -18.89
C PRO A 61 26.02 11.44 -20.16
N SER A 62 26.59 10.25 -20.24
CA SER A 62 26.60 9.43 -21.45
C SER A 62 25.53 8.31 -21.44
N ALA A 63 24.73 8.26 -22.51
CA ALA A 63 23.68 7.28 -22.85
C ALA A 63 22.25 7.50 -22.27
N LYS A 64 21.58 8.50 -22.84
CA LYS A 64 20.16 8.86 -22.68
C LYS A 64 19.21 7.81 -23.29
N LYS A 65 18.94 6.71 -22.60
CA LYS A 65 17.64 6.01 -22.76
C LYS A 65 16.74 6.49 -21.63
N ARG A 66 15.52 6.94 -21.94
CA ARG A 66 14.52 7.41 -20.95
C ARG A 66 14.13 6.24 -20.06
N LYS A 67 14.94 5.95 -19.04
CA LYS A 67 14.60 4.96 -18.02
C LYS A 67 13.44 5.54 -17.23
N ILE A 68 12.36 4.77 -17.15
CA ILE A 68 11.20 5.08 -16.31
C ILE A 68 11.73 5.31 -14.89
N GLU A 69 11.28 6.39 -14.26
CA GLU A 69 11.79 6.83 -12.98
C GLU A 69 11.45 5.80 -11.88
N PRO A 70 12.39 5.43 -10.98
CA PRO A 70 12.18 4.32 -10.05
C PRO A 70 10.99 4.50 -9.09
N SER A 71 10.60 5.73 -8.75
CA SER A 71 9.44 5.98 -7.88
C SER A 71 8.14 5.48 -8.53
N THR A 72 8.05 5.51 -9.86
CA THR A 72 6.91 4.97 -10.61
C THR A 72 6.94 3.45 -10.73
N THR A 73 8.09 2.84 -11.01
CA THR A 73 8.19 1.37 -11.13
C THR A 73 7.98 0.66 -9.80
N ASN A 74 8.29 1.31 -8.68
CA ASN A 74 8.11 0.76 -7.34
C ASN A 74 6.65 0.81 -6.83
N VAL A 75 5.72 1.47 -7.52
CA VAL A 75 4.31 1.58 -7.08
C VAL A 75 3.64 0.21 -7.01
N ALA A 76 3.79 -0.63 -8.05
CA ALA A 76 3.21 -1.98 -8.05
C ALA A 76 3.75 -2.84 -6.90
N ARG A 77 5.03 -2.65 -6.56
CA ARG A 77 5.69 -3.30 -5.44
C ARG A 77 5.19 -2.79 -4.09
N LEU A 78 5.01 -1.47 -3.94
CA LEU A 78 4.41 -0.86 -2.75
C LEU A 78 3.03 -1.46 -2.47
N ILE A 79 2.17 -1.51 -3.48
CA ILE A 79 0.82 -2.10 -3.36
C ILE A 79 0.92 -3.57 -2.91
N SER A 80 1.82 -4.35 -3.54
CA SER A 80 2.02 -5.75 -3.18
C SER A 80 2.43 -5.93 -1.72
N VAL A 81 3.36 -5.12 -1.21
CA VAL A 81 3.79 -5.13 0.19
C VAL A 81 2.62 -4.80 1.13
N VAL A 82 1.88 -3.73 0.84
CA VAL A 82 0.72 -3.31 1.64
C VAL A 82 -0.36 -4.40 1.68
N GLU A 83 -0.66 -5.03 0.55
CA GLU A 83 -1.64 -6.12 0.51
C GLU A 83 -1.20 -7.36 1.29
N ILE A 84 0.09 -7.69 1.31
CA ILE A 84 0.62 -8.77 2.15
C ILE A 84 0.46 -8.41 3.62
N ILE A 85 0.87 -7.20 4.04
CA ILE A 85 0.72 -6.72 5.43
C ILE A 85 -0.75 -6.83 5.88
N LYS A 86 -1.70 -6.32 5.09
CA LYS A 86 -3.14 -6.41 5.38
C LYS A 86 -3.69 -7.84 5.38
N ARG A 87 -3.01 -8.82 4.78
CA ARG A 87 -3.39 -10.24 4.83
C ARG A 87 -2.83 -10.94 6.05
N GLU A 88 -1.63 -10.59 6.47
CA GLU A 88 -0.91 -11.26 7.56
C GLU A 88 -1.16 -10.64 8.93
N PHE A 89 -1.58 -9.38 8.97
CA PHE A 89 -1.99 -8.73 10.21
C PHE A 89 -3.33 -9.31 10.68
N LYS A 90 -3.30 -10.11 11.76
CA LYS A 90 -4.46 -10.87 12.29
C LYS A 90 -5.20 -10.16 13.41
N ASP A 91 -4.53 -9.21 14.07
CA ASP A 91 -4.99 -8.67 15.34
C ASP A 91 -6.18 -7.72 15.14
N ASP A 92 -6.16 -6.91 14.08
CA ASP A 92 -7.23 -5.97 13.73
C ASP A 92 -7.31 -5.72 12.21
N LEU A 93 -8.37 -5.04 11.78
CA LEU A 93 -8.44 -4.50 10.42
C LEU A 93 -7.71 -3.15 10.37
N LEU A 94 -6.86 -2.96 9.35
CA LEU A 94 -6.08 -1.72 9.17
C LEU A 94 -6.85 -0.68 8.36
N HIS A 95 -6.84 0.57 8.84
CA HIS A 95 -7.25 1.74 8.08
C HIS A 95 -6.18 2.09 7.06
N GLN A 96 -6.59 2.52 5.87
CA GLN A 96 -5.68 2.84 4.77
C GLN A 96 -5.93 4.26 4.23
N TYR A 97 -4.85 5.03 4.08
CA TYR A 97 -4.89 6.38 3.50
C TYR A 97 -3.93 6.45 2.33
N ASN A 98 -4.45 6.70 1.13
CA ASN A 98 -3.68 6.71 -0.11
C ASN A 98 -3.45 8.15 -0.58
N GLU A 99 -2.19 8.54 -0.71
CA GLU A 99 -1.77 9.85 -1.21
C GLU A 99 -0.98 9.64 -2.52
N ILE A 100 -1.35 10.38 -3.56
CA ILE A 100 -0.65 10.39 -4.85
C ILE A 100 -0.22 11.83 -5.12
N GLY A 101 1.04 12.03 -5.47
CA GLY A 101 1.59 13.36 -5.74
C GLY A 101 2.60 13.38 -6.86
N CYS A 102 3.04 14.58 -7.21
CA CYS A 102 4.11 14.82 -8.19
C CYS A 102 5.19 15.68 -7.55
N LEU A 103 6.43 15.21 -7.56
CA LEU A 103 7.58 16.05 -7.23
C LEU A 103 7.96 16.86 -8.47
N HIS A 104 8.09 18.17 -8.31
CA HIS A 104 8.69 19.02 -9.33
C HIS A 104 10.20 18.84 -9.24
N ALA A 105 10.82 18.43 -10.34
CA ALA A 105 12.28 18.50 -10.43
C ALA A 105 12.69 19.96 -10.24
N PRO A 106 13.72 20.26 -9.42
CA PRO A 106 14.26 21.61 -9.36
C PRO A 106 14.69 21.96 -10.77
N SER A 107 14.01 22.94 -11.37
CA SER A 107 14.36 23.39 -12.71
C SER A 107 15.80 23.88 -12.62
N SER A 108 16.74 23.12 -13.17
CA SER A 108 18.16 23.48 -13.25
C SER A 108 18.41 24.68 -14.17
N ARG A 109 17.34 25.38 -14.58
CA ARG A 109 17.43 26.74 -15.10
C ARG A 109 17.84 27.64 -13.94
N ALA A 110 19.16 27.68 -13.72
CA ALA A 110 19.83 28.82 -13.15
C ALA A 110 19.14 30.09 -13.67
N GLU A 111 18.81 31.00 -12.76
CA GLU A 111 18.38 32.36 -13.04
C GLU A 111 19.46 33.05 -13.86
N GLY A 112 19.47 32.79 -15.16
CA GLY A 112 20.42 33.29 -16.14
C GLY A 112 19.65 34.01 -17.22
N SER A 113 19.63 35.33 -17.10
CA SER A 113 19.46 36.33 -18.16
C SER A 113 18.22 36.22 -19.07
N GLY A 114 17.16 36.91 -18.66
CA GLY A 114 16.38 37.84 -19.50
C GLY A 114 16.29 37.58 -21.00
N THR A 115 15.77 36.42 -21.42
CA THR A 115 15.48 36.20 -22.84
C THR A 115 14.20 36.93 -23.23
N ARG A 116 14.40 38.17 -23.66
CA ARG A 116 13.54 39.04 -24.47
C ARG A 116 12.49 38.23 -25.26
N ILE A 117 11.22 38.38 -24.87
CA ILE A 117 10.07 37.82 -25.60
C ILE A 117 10.14 38.34 -27.05
N PRO A 118 10.28 37.47 -28.07
CA PRO A 118 10.17 37.88 -29.46
C PRO A 118 8.70 38.23 -29.71
N ASN A 119 8.42 39.53 -29.82
CA ASN A 119 7.10 40.09 -30.03
C ASN A 119 6.72 39.96 -31.53
N GLN A 120 6.83 38.77 -32.11
CA GLN A 120 6.42 38.51 -33.50
C GLN A 120 5.04 37.87 -33.55
N PRO A 121 3.99 38.63 -33.91
CA PRO A 121 2.67 38.08 -34.19
C PRO A 121 2.70 37.36 -35.55
N GLY A 122 2.37 36.07 -35.61
CA GLY A 122 2.07 35.39 -36.87
C GLY A 122 2.57 33.96 -37.03
N VAL A 123 3.47 33.47 -36.18
CA VAL A 123 3.89 32.06 -36.25
C VAL A 123 3.00 31.22 -35.35
N GLU A 124 2.04 30.58 -36.00
CA GLU A 124 1.17 29.52 -35.52
C GLU A 124 1.87 28.66 -34.46
N ARG A 125 1.26 28.62 -33.27
CA ARG A 125 1.76 27.92 -32.08
C ARG A 125 1.78 26.42 -32.34
N GLN A 126 2.80 25.92 -33.02
CA GLN A 126 3.21 24.52 -32.85
C GLN A 126 3.49 24.38 -31.36
N ALA A 127 2.59 23.68 -30.66
CA ALA A 127 2.61 23.54 -29.22
C ALA A 127 3.98 23.03 -28.80
N ALA A 128 4.82 23.93 -28.30
CA ALA A 128 6.12 23.57 -27.78
C ALA A 128 5.87 22.63 -26.60
N PHE A 129 6.09 21.34 -26.83
CA PHE A 129 6.01 20.30 -25.81
C PHE A 129 7.10 20.57 -24.77
N LEU A 130 6.81 21.43 -23.80
CA LEU A 130 7.68 21.60 -22.65
C LEU A 130 7.75 20.25 -21.94
N PRO A 131 8.95 19.69 -21.71
CA PRO A 131 9.09 18.42 -21.04
C PRO A 131 8.54 18.57 -19.61
N ILE A 132 7.42 17.91 -19.32
CA ILE A 132 6.85 17.86 -17.97
C ILE A 132 7.82 17.04 -17.11
N GLN A 133 8.69 17.72 -16.37
CA GLN A 133 9.60 17.10 -15.41
C GLN A 133 8.90 16.91 -14.06
N ARG A 134 7.84 16.11 -14.06
CA ARG A 134 7.13 15.71 -12.84
C ARG A 134 7.43 14.25 -12.56
N THR A 135 7.92 13.99 -11.35
CA THR A 135 8.16 12.64 -10.86
C THR A 135 6.96 12.21 -10.00
N PRO A 136 6.10 11.29 -10.47
CA PRO A 136 4.99 10.80 -9.68
C PRO A 136 5.50 10.00 -8.47
N TYR A 137 4.82 10.13 -7.34
CA TYR A 137 5.04 9.28 -6.17
C TYR A 137 3.70 8.83 -5.58
N MET A 138 3.76 7.74 -4.82
CA MET A 138 2.64 7.25 -4.02
C MET A 138 3.09 7.04 -2.59
N LYS A 139 2.18 7.33 -1.66
CA LYS A 139 2.32 7.09 -0.23
C LYS A 139 1.06 6.41 0.27
N ILE A 140 1.23 5.35 1.06
CA ILE A 140 0.15 4.62 1.71
C ILE A 140 0.43 4.64 3.20
N THR A 141 -0.52 5.17 3.97
CA THR A 141 -0.45 5.15 5.43
C THR A 141 -1.38 4.07 5.96
N LEU A 142 -0.85 3.20 6.82
CA LEU A 142 -1.59 2.17 7.53
C LEU A 142 -1.66 2.51 9.02
N SER A 143 -2.85 2.42 9.60
CA SER A 143 -3.08 2.67 11.02
C SER A 143 -4.13 1.71 11.60
N ARG A 144 -4.07 1.45 12.91
CA ARG A 144 -5.08 0.63 13.61
C ARG A 144 -6.30 1.45 14.03
N ALA A 145 -6.10 2.73 14.30
CA ALA A 145 -7.17 3.70 14.56
C ALA A 145 -7.36 4.63 13.36
N ALA A 146 -8.56 5.18 13.21
CA ALA A 146 -8.81 6.23 12.25
C ALA A 146 -7.97 7.47 12.60
N LEU A 147 -7.21 7.97 11.63
CA LEU A 147 -6.43 9.20 11.76
C LEU A 147 -7.35 10.43 11.73
N PRO A 148 -7.01 11.50 12.49
CA PRO A 148 -7.68 12.79 12.37
C PRO A 148 -7.62 13.34 10.95
N GLU A 149 -8.68 14.01 10.50
CA GLU A 149 -8.78 14.57 9.15
C GLU A 149 -7.65 15.55 8.81
N SER A 150 -7.14 16.28 9.81
CA SER A 150 -5.98 17.18 9.66
C SER A 150 -4.71 16.48 9.19
N GLN A 151 -4.54 15.19 9.49
CA GLN A 151 -3.38 14.40 9.06
C GLN A 151 -3.59 13.74 7.69
N ALA A 152 -4.84 13.75 7.17
CA ALA A 152 -5.25 13.03 5.98
C ALA A 152 -5.74 13.93 4.83
N LEU A 153 -5.53 15.25 4.91
CA LEU A 153 -6.08 16.24 3.96
C LEU A 153 -5.88 15.92 2.46
N ASN A 154 -4.75 15.30 2.11
CA ASN A 154 -4.40 14.97 0.72
C ASN A 154 -4.51 13.46 0.40
N ALA A 155 -5.18 12.69 1.26
CA ALA A 155 -5.24 11.24 1.15
C ALA A 155 -6.67 10.73 0.97
N THR A 156 -6.86 9.79 0.04
CA THR A 156 -8.10 9.04 -0.07
C THR A 156 -8.17 8.00 1.04
N TYR A 157 -9.14 8.16 1.94
CA TYR A 157 -9.41 7.21 3.02
C TYR A 157 -10.14 5.96 2.52
N GLN A 158 -9.67 4.79 2.96
CA GLN A 158 -10.28 3.50 2.72
C GLN A 158 -10.51 2.80 4.07
N PRO A 159 -11.77 2.52 4.46
CA PRO A 159 -12.05 1.87 5.72
C PRO A 159 -11.56 0.42 5.70
N PRO A 160 -11.31 -0.16 6.88
CA PRO A 160 -10.86 -1.53 6.98
C PRO A 160 -11.93 -2.50 6.45
N VAL A 161 -11.59 -3.29 5.43
CA VAL A 161 -12.53 -4.22 4.81
C VAL A 161 -12.48 -5.57 5.53
N ALA A 162 -13.55 -5.90 6.26
CA ALA A 162 -13.71 -7.24 6.82
C ALA A 162 -13.78 -8.26 5.67
N LYS A 163 -12.78 -9.15 5.59
CA LYS A 163 -12.74 -10.19 4.56
C LYS A 163 -13.83 -11.21 4.83
N LYS A 164 -14.96 -11.08 4.14
CA LYS A 164 -15.92 -12.18 4.03
C LYS A 164 -15.25 -13.30 3.25
N MET A 165 -15.03 -14.46 3.88
CA MET A 165 -14.55 -15.64 3.14
C MET A 165 -15.53 -15.92 2.01
N SER A 166 -15.03 -16.06 0.78
CA SER A 166 -15.89 -16.38 -0.35
C SER A 166 -16.62 -17.71 -0.08
N ARG A 167 -17.86 -17.84 -0.56
CA ARG A 167 -18.65 -19.08 -0.41
C ARG A 167 -17.85 -20.32 -0.84
N GLY A 168 -17.07 -20.21 -1.92
CA GLY A 168 -16.19 -21.28 -2.39
C GLY A 168 -14.99 -21.60 -1.49
N ALA A 169 -14.36 -20.59 -0.88
CA ALA A 169 -13.29 -20.81 0.10
C ALA A 169 -13.83 -21.49 1.36
N ARG A 170 -15.00 -21.07 1.85
CA ARG A 170 -15.69 -21.66 3.00
C ARG A 170 -16.11 -23.12 2.74
N LYS A 171 -16.63 -23.43 1.54
CA LYS A 171 -16.96 -24.81 1.15
C LYS A 171 -15.72 -25.70 1.10
N ARG A 172 -14.60 -25.19 0.59
CA ARG A 172 -13.32 -25.94 0.53
C ARG A 172 -12.69 -26.14 1.90
N SER A 173 -12.68 -25.14 2.78
CA SER A 173 -12.17 -25.31 4.15
C SER A 173 -13.00 -26.33 4.92
N ARG A 174 -14.34 -26.29 4.81
CA ARG A 174 -15.24 -27.27 5.45
C ARG A 174 -15.02 -28.70 4.93
N ARG A 175 -14.71 -28.88 3.64
CA ARG A 175 -14.35 -30.21 3.10
C ARG A 175 -13.05 -30.74 3.68
N ARG A 176 -12.03 -29.88 3.85
CA ARG A 176 -10.74 -30.29 4.43
C ARG A 176 -10.86 -30.69 5.90
N THR A 177 -11.65 -29.95 6.68
CA THR A 177 -11.88 -30.31 8.09
C THR A 177 -12.68 -31.61 8.21
N LYS A 178 -13.70 -31.85 7.37
CA LYS A 178 -14.48 -33.11 7.41
C LYS A 178 -13.59 -34.33 7.13
N ASN A 179 -12.67 -34.25 6.18
CA ASN A 179 -11.77 -35.36 5.88
C ASN A 179 -10.73 -35.59 6.98
N ALA A 180 -10.22 -34.53 7.61
CA ALA A 180 -9.29 -34.66 8.73
C ALA A 180 -9.94 -35.30 9.97
N THR A 181 -11.23 -35.05 10.23
CA THR A 181 -11.95 -35.68 11.35
C THR A 181 -12.19 -37.18 11.13
N VAL A 182 -12.32 -37.63 9.88
CA VAL A 182 -12.58 -39.05 9.56
C VAL A 182 -11.34 -39.93 9.72
N GLU A 183 -10.13 -39.38 9.64
CA GLU A 183 -8.89 -40.17 9.76
C GLU A 183 -8.36 -40.32 11.21
N THR A 184 -9.03 -39.75 12.22
CA THR A 184 -8.51 -39.73 13.61
C THR A 184 -9.33 -40.56 14.62
N ASN A 185 -10.05 -41.59 14.19
CA ASN A 185 -10.59 -42.60 15.13
C ASN A 185 -11.02 -43.89 14.39
N PRO A 186 -10.15 -44.91 14.29
CA PRO A 186 -10.56 -46.24 13.87
C PRO A 186 -11.18 -47.11 14.99
N ASP A 187 -11.18 -46.68 16.26
CA ASP A 187 -11.50 -47.56 17.40
C ASP A 187 -12.87 -47.36 18.06
N ASN A 188 -13.83 -46.66 17.43
CA ASN A 188 -15.19 -46.54 17.98
C ASN A 188 -16.27 -46.57 16.88
N ALA A 189 -16.20 -47.60 16.02
CA ALA A 189 -17.21 -47.88 15.01
C ALA A 189 -18.11 -49.04 15.47
N ALA A 190 -18.99 -48.76 16.42
CA ALA A 190 -20.22 -49.54 16.61
C ALA A 190 -21.24 -48.64 17.33
N GLU A 191 -22.42 -48.51 16.72
CA GLU A 191 -23.62 -47.83 17.24
C GLU A 191 -23.62 -46.29 17.13
N GLU A 192 -24.14 -45.78 16.01
CA GLU A 192 -25.48 -45.15 16.03
C GLU A 192 -25.94 -44.83 14.59
N ASP A 193 -26.96 -45.58 14.21
CA ASP A 193 -27.87 -45.32 13.11
C ASP A 193 -28.78 -44.12 13.41
N ALA A 194 -29.38 -43.63 12.32
CA ALA A 194 -30.70 -42.99 12.26
C ALA A 194 -30.81 -41.46 12.31
N GLU A 195 -31.54 -40.98 11.29
CA GLU A 195 -32.35 -39.77 11.24
C GLU A 195 -31.64 -38.40 11.17
N ASN A 196 -31.57 -37.86 9.96
CA ASN A 196 -32.39 -36.70 9.62
C ASN A 196 -32.37 -36.42 8.12
N GLY A 197 -33.43 -36.87 7.45
CA GLY A 197 -33.94 -36.22 6.25
C GLY A 197 -34.95 -35.15 6.68
N ALA A 198 -34.83 -33.95 6.12
CA ALA A 198 -35.91 -32.98 6.00
C ALA A 198 -35.48 -31.94 4.96
N ASP A 199 -36.05 -32.11 3.77
CA ASP A 199 -36.68 -31.10 2.93
C ASP A 199 -36.36 -29.62 3.21
N ASP A 200 -35.93 -28.91 2.17
CA ASP A 200 -36.35 -27.52 1.95
C ASP A 200 -36.11 -27.16 0.47
N ASP A 201 -37.05 -27.62 -0.35
CA ASP A 201 -37.24 -27.24 -1.74
C ASP A 201 -38.18 -26.03 -1.78
N ALA A 202 -37.65 -24.85 -1.43
CA ALA A 202 -38.41 -23.59 -1.43
C ALA A 202 -38.24 -22.85 -2.77
N MET A 203 -39.28 -22.91 -3.60
CA MET A 203 -39.45 -22.15 -4.84
C MET A 203 -39.75 -20.68 -4.51
N ASP A 204 -38.82 -19.77 -4.78
CA ASP A 204 -39.06 -18.32 -4.70
C ASP A 204 -39.85 -17.84 -5.92
N VAL A 205 -41.10 -17.46 -5.68
CA VAL A 205 -42.01 -16.81 -6.65
C VAL A 205 -41.66 -15.33 -6.73
N VAL A 206 -41.33 -14.85 -7.93
CA VAL A 206 -41.12 -13.42 -8.22
C VAL A 206 -42.46 -12.78 -8.58
N PRO A 207 -42.96 -11.76 -7.85
CA PRO A 207 -44.11 -10.98 -8.31
C PRO A 207 -43.65 -9.92 -9.31
N THR A 208 -44.50 -9.73 -10.33
CA THR A 208 -44.36 -8.78 -11.45
C THR A 208 -44.90 -7.41 -11.08
#